data_AF-A0A7S1LRI4-F1
#
_entry.id   AF-A0A7S1LRI4-F1
#
_cell.length_a   1.000
_cell.length_b   1.000
_cell.length_c   1.000
_cell.angle_alpha   90.00
_cell.angle_beta   90.00
_cell.angle_gamma   90.00
#
_symmetry.space_group_name_H-M   'P 1'
#
loop_
_entity.id
_entity.type
_entity.pdbx_description
1 polymer ?
#
loop_
_entity_poly.entity_id
_entity_poly.type
_entity_poly.pdbx_seq_one_letter_code
_entity_poly.pdbx_strand_id
1 'polypeptide(L)'
;LRLTQHSPKLSDVLLQAPGRNLEGADLRDYMAMEKDRTVFTESMRISETLQAHADVFHAKMRDGAGTTVDMEFFSVAFKGQDAKQHHILGIREYTDIAPVMPSQRQPPPAVEVVMPRNR
;
A
#
# COMPACT_ATOMS: atom_id res chain seq x y z
N LEU A 1 -0.27 16.42 3.09
CA LEU A 1 0.89 16.45 4.01
C LEU A 1 2.12 16.67 3.15
N ARG A 2 2.83 17.79 3.32
CA ARG A 2 3.94 18.15 2.42
C ARG A 2 5.27 17.70 3.01
N LEU A 3 6.10 17.04 2.21
CA LEU A 3 7.43 16.60 2.61
C LEU A 3 8.32 17.83 2.72
N THR A 4 8.88 18.09 3.90
CA THR A 4 9.74 19.27 4.14
C THR A 4 11.22 18.97 3.97
N GLN A 5 11.59 17.71 3.83
CA GLN A 5 12.95 17.24 3.61
C GLN A 5 12.94 16.09 2.63
N HIS A 6 14.02 15.94 1.87
CA HIS A 6 14.20 14.77 1.03
C HIS A 6 14.32 13.49 1.87
N SER A 7 13.56 12.46 1.50
CA SER A 7 13.70 11.11 2.05
C SER A 7 14.09 10.13 0.94
N PRO A 8 15.38 9.73 0.83
CA PRO A 8 15.82 8.73 -0.13
C PRO A 8 15.05 7.42 0.02
N LYS A 9 14.85 6.97 1.26
CA LYS A 9 14.10 5.74 1.57
C LYS A 9 12.67 5.76 1.03
N LEU A 10 11.97 6.88 1.17
CA LEU A 10 10.61 7.01 0.63
C LEU A 10 10.63 7.03 -0.92
N SER A 11 11.65 7.65 -1.51
CA SER A 11 11.87 7.63 -2.96
C SER A 11 12.08 6.21 -3.48
N ASP A 12 12.86 5.41 -2.76
CA ASP A 12 13.12 4.01 -3.07
C ASP A 12 11.86 3.15 -2.93
N VAL A 13 11.09 3.33 -1.84
CA VAL A 13 9.79 2.63 -1.65
C VAL A 13 8.80 2.97 -2.78
N LEU A 14 8.82 4.19 -3.28
CA LEU A 14 8.00 4.65 -4.39
C LEU A 14 8.62 4.36 -5.77
N LEU A 15 9.71 3.59 -5.84
CA LEU A 15 10.48 3.26 -7.05
C LEU A 15 10.66 4.46 -7.98
N GLN A 16 10.99 5.62 -7.40
CA GLN A 16 11.19 6.84 -8.16
C GLN A 16 12.52 6.82 -8.91
N ALA A 17 12.64 7.66 -9.93
CA ALA A 17 13.90 7.80 -10.65
C ALA A 17 15.06 8.14 -9.67
N PRO A 18 16.26 7.55 -9.86
CA PRO A 18 17.41 7.83 -9.01
C PRO A 18 17.67 9.33 -8.88
N GLY A 19 17.87 9.81 -7.66
CA GLY A 19 18.14 11.22 -7.38
C GLY A 19 16.90 12.13 -7.43
N ARG A 20 15.68 11.58 -7.61
CA ARG A 20 14.45 12.37 -7.50
C ARG A 20 14.29 12.88 -6.07
N ASN A 21 14.37 14.20 -5.91
CA ASN A 21 14.04 14.85 -4.66
C ASN A 21 12.50 14.87 -4.47
N LEU A 22 12.05 14.54 -3.25
CA LEU A 22 10.64 14.52 -2.85
C LEU A 22 10.29 15.71 -1.96
N GLU A 23 11.26 16.55 -1.60
CA GLU A 23 11.04 17.78 -0.85
C GLU A 23 10.04 18.67 -1.59
N GLY A 24 9.09 19.21 -0.84
CA GLY A 24 7.99 20.00 -1.35
C GLY A 24 6.86 19.19 -1.96
N ALA A 25 6.98 17.88 -2.20
CA ALA A 25 5.89 17.07 -2.75
C ALA A 25 4.78 16.83 -1.70
N ASP A 26 3.53 16.75 -2.14
CA ASP A 26 2.44 16.27 -1.28
C ASP A 26 2.39 14.74 -1.36
N LEU A 27 2.36 14.06 -0.21
CA LEU A 27 2.28 12.59 -0.17
C LEU A 27 1.04 12.05 -0.93
N ARG A 28 -0.03 12.84 -0.98
CA ARG A 28 -1.28 12.52 -1.71
C ARG A 28 -1.11 12.48 -3.22
N ASP A 29 -0.09 13.14 -3.77
CA ASP A 29 0.20 13.14 -5.20
C ASP A 29 0.61 11.74 -5.67
N TYR A 30 1.19 10.96 -4.77
CA TYR A 30 1.58 9.57 -5.01
C TYR A 30 0.42 8.59 -4.81
N MET A 31 -0.74 9.01 -4.33
CA MET A 31 -1.89 8.12 -4.20
C MET A 31 -2.58 7.92 -5.55
N ALA A 32 -2.85 6.67 -5.88
CA ALA A 32 -3.34 6.28 -7.19
C ALA A 32 -4.79 6.72 -7.44
N MET A 33 -5.62 6.62 -6.40
CA MET A 33 -7.06 6.85 -6.49
C MET A 33 -7.49 8.01 -5.60
N GLU A 34 -8.50 8.76 -6.04
CA GLU A 34 -9.06 9.87 -5.26
C GLU A 34 -9.63 9.41 -3.93
N LYS A 35 -10.27 8.23 -3.90
CA LYS A 35 -10.77 7.64 -2.65
C LYS A 35 -9.68 7.44 -1.60
N ASP A 36 -8.46 7.08 -2.01
CA ASP A 36 -7.35 6.82 -1.09
C ASP A 36 -6.84 8.14 -0.50
N ARG A 37 -6.86 9.23 -1.29
CA ARG A 37 -6.54 10.58 -0.83
C ARG A 37 -7.54 11.07 0.21
N THR A 38 -8.82 10.76 -0.01
CA THR A 38 -9.89 11.08 0.94
C THR A 38 -9.70 10.30 2.24
N VAL A 39 -9.49 8.98 2.17
CA VAL A 39 -9.22 8.15 3.35
C VAL A 39 -8.00 8.66 4.13
N PHE A 40 -6.90 8.94 3.44
CA PHE A 40 -5.71 9.52 4.06
C PHE A 40 -6.01 10.83 4.77
N THR A 41 -6.71 11.76 4.10
CA THR A 41 -7.02 13.07 4.66
C THR A 41 -7.91 12.95 5.90
N GLU A 42 -8.88 12.04 5.87
CA GLU A 42 -9.76 11.79 7.00
C GLU A 42 -9.04 11.11 8.16
N SER A 43 -8.22 10.08 7.92
CA SER A 43 -7.40 9.45 8.97
C SER A 43 -6.46 10.45 9.65
N MET A 44 -5.86 11.37 8.88
CA MET A 44 -5.04 12.44 9.48
C MET A 44 -5.90 13.39 10.32
N ARG A 45 -7.08 13.78 9.84
CA ARG A 45 -7.98 14.70 10.56
C ARG A 45 -8.59 14.10 11.82
N ILE A 46 -9.07 12.85 11.78
CA ILE A 46 -9.66 12.18 12.96
C ILE A 46 -8.68 12.21 14.12
N SER A 47 -7.42 11.92 13.82
CA SER A 47 -6.39 11.94 14.84
C SER A 47 -6.13 13.33 15.43
N GLU A 48 -6.49 14.44 14.75
CA GLU A 48 -6.45 15.80 15.32
C GLU A 48 -7.42 16.01 16.48
N THR A 49 -8.52 15.26 16.48
CA THR A 49 -9.57 15.39 17.51
C THR A 49 -9.29 14.55 18.75
N LEU A 50 -8.43 13.53 18.63
CA LEU A 50 -8.13 12.57 19.68
C LEU A 50 -6.73 12.81 20.24
N GLN A 51 -6.60 12.95 21.56
CA GLN A 51 -5.33 13.31 22.22
C GLN A 51 -4.18 12.31 21.95
N ALA A 52 -4.52 11.05 21.67
CA ALA A 52 -3.62 10.04 21.14
C ALA A 52 -4.44 9.06 20.30
N HIS A 53 -4.04 8.84 19.06
CA HIS A 53 -4.74 7.95 18.14
C HIS A 53 -3.73 7.16 17.31
N ALA A 54 -3.90 5.84 17.29
CA ALA A 54 -3.19 4.95 16.40
C ALA A 54 -4.19 4.41 15.37
N ASP A 55 -3.84 4.50 14.10
CA ASP A 55 -4.68 4.06 12.98
C ASP A 55 -3.87 3.21 12.00
N VAL A 56 -4.58 2.35 11.29
CA VAL A 56 -4.05 1.60 10.16
C VAL A 56 -5.03 1.68 9.00
N PHE A 57 -4.55 2.10 7.84
CA PHE A 57 -5.36 2.12 6.63
C PHE A 57 -4.54 1.67 5.42
N HIS A 58 -5.26 1.19 4.41
CA HIS A 58 -4.69 0.74 3.15
C HIS A 58 -4.95 1.79 2.08
N ALA A 59 -3.95 2.03 1.24
CA ALA A 59 -4.06 2.93 0.10
C ALA A 59 -3.23 2.39 -1.05
N LYS A 60 -3.66 2.67 -2.28
CA LYS A 60 -2.85 2.37 -3.45
C LYS A 60 -1.97 3.57 -3.77
N MET A 61 -0.67 3.34 -3.94
CA MET A 61 0.29 4.36 -4.39
C MET A 61 0.77 4.11 -5.82
N ARG A 62 1.20 5.17 -6.50
CA ARG A 62 1.84 5.13 -7.81
C ARG A 62 3.34 5.21 -7.62
N ASP A 63 4.04 4.31 -8.28
CA ASP A 63 5.49 4.35 -8.35
C ASP A 63 5.99 5.33 -9.43
N GLY A 64 7.31 5.40 -9.63
CA GLY A 64 7.92 6.24 -10.66
C GLY A 64 7.57 5.87 -12.11
N ALA A 65 7.13 4.64 -12.35
CA ALA A 65 6.68 4.14 -13.65
C ALA A 65 5.15 4.27 -13.84
N GLY A 66 4.42 4.70 -12.81
CA GLY A 66 2.96 4.77 -12.82
C GLY A 66 2.27 3.44 -12.50
N THR A 67 3.03 2.40 -12.13
CA THR A 67 2.49 1.16 -11.59
C THR A 67 1.85 1.43 -10.24
N THR A 68 0.74 0.74 -9.97
CA THR A 68 0.01 0.87 -8.71
C THR A 68 0.46 -0.20 -7.74
N VAL A 69 0.85 0.20 -6.53
CA VAL A 69 1.31 -0.67 -5.44
C VAL A 69 0.34 -0.57 -4.28
N ASP A 70 -0.04 -1.71 -3.71
CA ASP A 70 -0.84 -1.77 -2.49
C ASP A 70 0.04 -1.49 -1.28
N MET A 71 -0.33 -0.47 -0.50
CA MET A 71 0.46 -0.01 0.64
C MET A 71 -0.40 0.01 1.90
N GLU A 72 0.24 -0.30 3.02
CA GLU A 72 -0.34 -0.17 4.35
C GLU A 72 0.35 0.98 5.09
N PHE A 73 -0.48 1.82 5.71
CA PHE A 73 -0.08 2.98 6.47
C PHE A 73 -0.39 2.78 7.94
N PHE A 74 0.60 3.03 8.77
CA PHE A 74 0.47 3.08 10.23
C PHE A 74 0.59 4.54 10.65
N SER A 75 -0.43 5.08 11.28
CA SER A 75 -0.42 6.46 11.77
C SER A 75 -0.51 6.49 13.27
N VAL A 76 0.39 7.24 13.91
CA VAL A 76 0.30 7.53 15.34
C VAL A 76 0.36 9.04 15.53
N ALA A 77 -0.73 9.63 16.01
CA ALA A 77 -0.78 11.01 16.42
C ALA A 77 -0.39 11.17 17.89
N PHE A 78 0.40 12.20 18.18
CA PHE A 78 0.85 12.52 19.53
C PHE A 78 1.04 14.03 19.71
N LYS A 79 0.97 14.49 20.96
CA LYS A 79 1.25 15.90 21.31
C LYS A 79 2.73 16.09 21.62
N GLY A 80 3.38 16.98 20.89
CA GLY A 80 4.78 17.36 21.10
C GLY A 80 4.96 18.28 22.31
N GLN A 81 6.22 18.51 22.69
CA GLN A 81 6.55 19.49 23.73
C GLN A 81 6.20 20.93 23.33
N ASP A 82 6.09 21.21 22.04
CA ASP A 82 5.61 22.47 21.48
C ASP A 82 4.09 22.65 21.56
N ALA A 83 3.40 21.73 22.25
CA ALA A 83 1.95 21.62 22.35
C ALA A 83 1.22 21.45 21.01
N LYS A 84 1.95 21.28 19.90
CA LYS A 84 1.38 20.96 18.59
C LYS A 84 1.19 19.46 18.47
N GLN A 85 0.30 19.11 17.56
CA GLN A 85 0.11 17.73 17.17
C GLN A 85 1.12 17.33 16.12
N HIS A 86 1.71 16.17 16.30
CA HIS A 86 2.65 15.54 15.40
C HIS A 86 2.17 14.14 15.05
N HIS A 87 2.62 13.62 13.91
CA HIS A 87 2.27 12.30 13.44
C HIS A 87 3.53 11.53 13.11
N ILE A 88 3.57 10.27 13.53
CA ILE A 88 4.50 9.27 13.00
C ILE A 88 3.73 8.48 11.96
N LEU A 89 4.24 8.47 10.73
CA LEU A 89 3.71 7.65 9.64
C LEU A 89 4.70 6.54 9.29
N GLY A 90 4.30 5.30 9.52
CA GLY A 90 4.94 4.11 8.99
C GLY A 90 4.27 3.71 7.68
N ILE A 91 5.05 3.26 6.69
CA ILE A 91 4.56 2.85 5.39
C ILE A 91 5.26 1.55 5.00
N ARG A 92 4.52 0.55 4.54
CA ARG A 92 5.07 -0.68 3.96
C ARG A 92 4.22 -1.14 2.77
N GLU A 93 4.83 -1.93 1.90
CA GLU A 93 4.08 -2.67 0.88
C GLU A 93 3.15 -3.70 1.55
N TYR A 94 1.89 -3.71 1.17
CA TYR A 94 0.91 -4.65 1.68
C TYR A 94 1.03 -5.98 0.94
N THR A 95 1.75 -6.93 1.54
CA THR A 95 2.03 -8.25 0.96
C THR A 95 1.35 -9.39 1.70
N ASP A 96 0.45 -9.09 2.63
CA ASP A 96 -0.25 -10.08 3.48
C ASP A 96 -1.35 -10.87 2.72
N ILE A 97 -1.20 -10.98 1.38
CA ILE A 97 -2.01 -11.83 0.53
C ILE A 97 -1.45 -13.25 0.66
N ALA A 98 -2.25 -14.16 1.21
CA ALA A 98 -1.89 -15.57 1.27
C ALA A 98 -1.46 -16.05 -0.15
N PRO A 99 -0.36 -16.81 -0.28
CA PRO A 99 0.04 -17.35 -1.57
C PRO A 99 -1.16 -18.07 -2.18
N VAL A 100 -1.53 -17.69 -3.40
CA VAL A 100 -2.50 -18.48 -4.18
C VAL A 100 -1.82 -19.82 -4.42
N MET A 101 -2.16 -20.83 -3.61
CA MET A 101 -1.72 -22.18 -3.89
C MET A 101 -2.32 -22.56 -5.24
N PRO A 102 -1.50 -23.00 -6.22
CA PRO A 102 -2.04 -23.48 -7.47
C PRO A 102 -3.02 -24.61 -7.13
N SER A 103 -4.30 -24.44 -7.52
CA SER A 103 -5.26 -25.52 -7.41
C SER A 103 -4.64 -26.74 -8.07
N GLN A 104 -4.55 -27.85 -7.33
CA GLN A 104 -4.07 -29.11 -7.88
C GLN A 104 -4.88 -29.36 -9.15
N ARG A 105 -4.23 -29.31 -10.31
CA ARG A 105 -4.83 -29.68 -11.58
C ARG A 105 -5.27 -31.14 -11.40
N GLN A 106 -6.57 -31.34 -11.24
CA GLN A 106 -7.14 -32.67 -11.18
C GLN A 106 -6.71 -33.38 -12.48
N PRO A 107 -5.99 -34.50 -12.43
CA PRO A 107 -5.61 -35.21 -13.64
C PRO A 107 -6.88 -35.59 -14.41
N PRO A 108 -6.89 -35.49 -15.74
CA PRO A 108 -8.06 -35.84 -16.52
C PRO A 108 -8.48 -37.29 -16.22
N PRO A 109 -9.78 -37.59 -16.16
CA PRO A 109 -10.25 -38.95 -15.91
C PRO A 109 -9.71 -39.89 -17.00
N ALA A 110 -9.24 -41.06 -16.58
CA ALA A 110 -8.72 -42.08 -17.48
C ALA A 110 -9.78 -42.44 -18.53
N VAL A 111 -9.45 -42.26 -19.80
CA VAL A 111 -10.30 -42.70 -20.91
C VAL A 111 -10.14 -44.21 -21.04
N GLU A 112 -11.15 -44.98 -20.63
CA GLU A 112 -11.20 -46.41 -20.91
C GLU A 112 -11.40 -46.63 -22.41
N VAL A 113 -10.34 -47.09 -23.08
CA VAL A 113 -10.40 -47.50 -24.49
C VAL A 113 -11.05 -48.88 -24.56
N VAL A 114 -12.36 -48.92 -24.81
CA VAL A 114 -13.07 -50.17 -25.10
C VAL A 114 -12.72 -50.63 -26.51
N MET A 115 -11.90 -51.67 -26.61
CA MET A 115 -11.57 -52.34 -27.87
C MET A 115 -12.79 -53.15 -28.36
N PRO A 116 -13.22 -52.99 -29.63
CA PRO A 116 -14.31 -53.80 -30.17
C PRO A 116 -13.84 -55.25 -30.36
N ARG A 117 -14.61 -56.20 -29.80
CA ARG A 117 -14.42 -57.62 -30.07
C ARG A 117 -14.94 -57.93 -31.48
N ASN A 118 -14.03 -58.20 -32.41
CA ASN A 118 -14.36 -58.73 -33.72
C ASN A 118 -15.02 -60.11 -33.58
N ARG A 119 -16.16 -60.30 -34.27
CA ARG A 119 -16.71 -61.61 -34.63
C ARG A 119 -16.67 -61.74 -36.14
#